data_AF-A0A7J9W7S8-F1
#
_entry.id   AF-A0A7J9W7S8-F1
#
_cell.length_a   1.000
_cell.length_b   1.000
_cell.length_c   1.000
_cell.angle_alpha   90.00
_cell.angle_beta   90.00
_cell.angle_gamma   90.00
#
_symmetry.space_group_name_H-M   'P 1'
#
loop_
_entity.id
_entity.type
_entity.pdbx_description
1 polymer ?
#
loop_
_entity_poly.entity_id
_entity_poly.type
_entity_poly.pdbx_seq_one_letter_code
_entity_poly.pdbx_strand_id
1 'polypeptide(L)'
;MTEQRRRRVRLPADIEYEDRILARLTARQVAILAVAGVVLWLVFMATRPVVPLPVFLGAAAPVVGLAVALAFGRRDGVTLDRLAWAAFRQARQPRRLVTAPDGVTPPPTWAGSDQDKETALPSPLRLPAQAIAANGTIDLGGDGMASVLACSTVSLALATDAEQEALVTGFGVWLNTLAGGAAQVLVRTEQVSLTPLIGRVEAAAGGLPHLALEQAAREHTGFLRQMAASTDLRTRQVLLILREPRHAGEDEASVADRVTRLGQATVTDLRAAGVTATVLDGAAVRQLLADVCDPYTSTTSKASTTDAVVTKRRTG
;
A
#
# COMPACT_ATOMS: atom_id res chain seq x y z
N MET A 1 39.50 -20.86 22.44
CA MET A 1 38.85 -21.40 21.22
C MET A 1 37.41 -21.72 21.57
N THR A 2 36.54 -20.71 21.52
CA THR A 2 35.11 -20.83 21.82
C THR A 2 34.39 -21.16 20.52
N GLU A 3 33.86 -22.37 20.42
CA GLU A 3 33.01 -22.81 19.31
C GLU A 3 31.79 -21.88 19.20
N GLN A 4 31.76 -21.08 18.14
CA GLN A 4 30.55 -20.41 17.68
C GLN A 4 29.54 -21.47 17.25
N ARG A 5 28.67 -21.86 18.18
CA ARG A 5 27.51 -22.70 17.91
C ARG A 5 26.55 -21.86 17.05
N ARG A 6 26.71 -21.94 15.71
CA ARG A 6 25.72 -21.44 14.75
C ARG A 6 24.37 -22.05 15.10
N ARG A 7 23.58 -21.32 15.88
CA ARG A 7 22.18 -21.65 16.14
C ARG A 7 21.49 -21.51 14.79
N ARG A 8 21.28 -22.64 14.12
CA ARG A 8 20.41 -22.71 12.95
C ARG A 8 19.04 -22.25 13.43
N VAL A 9 18.74 -20.97 13.21
CA VAL A 9 17.39 -20.45 13.33
C VAL A 9 16.58 -21.25 12.33
N ARG A 10 15.74 -22.17 12.83
CA ARG A 10 14.71 -22.77 12.00
C ARG A 10 13.80 -21.62 11.61
N LEU A 11 13.95 -21.11 10.39
CA LEU A 11 12.90 -20.29 9.80
C LEU A 11 11.60 -21.10 9.95
N PRO A 12 10.54 -20.56 10.58
CA PRO A 12 9.24 -21.20 10.56
C PRO A 12 8.89 -21.46 9.10
N ALA A 13 8.72 -22.74 8.78
CA ALA A 13 8.37 -23.21 7.45
C ALA A 13 6.88 -22.92 7.23
N ASP A 14 6.52 -21.65 7.16
CA ASP A 14 5.20 -21.23 6.71
C ASP A 14 5.26 -19.78 6.20
N ILE A 15 5.84 -19.65 5.01
CA ILE A 15 5.68 -18.47 4.17
C ILE A 15 4.71 -18.94 3.09
N GLU A 16 3.40 -18.82 3.35
CA GLU A 16 2.28 -19.18 2.46
C GLU A 16 2.67 -19.98 1.20
N TYR A 17 3.07 -21.24 1.37
CA TYR A 17 3.26 -22.11 0.21
C TYR A 17 1.89 -22.64 -0.16
N GLU A 18 1.38 -22.26 -1.33
CA GLU A 18 0.14 -22.79 -1.87
C GLU A 18 0.17 -24.32 -1.81
N ASP A 19 -0.85 -24.90 -1.15
CA ASP A 19 -0.92 -26.33 -0.90
C ASP A 19 -0.91 -27.11 -2.22
N ARG A 20 0.02 -28.08 -2.31
CA ARG A 20 0.32 -28.82 -3.54
C ARG A 20 -0.40 -30.16 -3.49
N ILE A 21 -1.53 -30.24 -4.17
CA ILE A 21 -2.45 -31.37 -4.04
C ILE A 21 -2.08 -32.54 -4.97
N LEU A 22 -1.54 -32.27 -6.17
CA LEU A 22 -1.27 -33.32 -7.15
C LEU A 22 0.05 -33.07 -7.89
N ALA A 23 0.98 -34.03 -7.85
CA ALA A 23 2.24 -33.99 -8.62
C ALA A 23 3.03 -32.66 -8.50
N ARG A 24 3.05 -32.05 -7.30
CA ARG A 24 3.64 -30.72 -7.00
C ARG A 24 2.94 -29.51 -7.64
N LEU A 25 1.75 -29.68 -8.23
CA LEU A 25 0.90 -28.60 -8.71
C LEU A 25 -0.07 -28.15 -7.62
N THR A 26 -0.38 -26.87 -7.62
CA THR A 26 -1.39 -26.28 -6.73
C THR A 26 -2.80 -26.65 -7.20
N ALA A 27 -3.76 -26.67 -6.28
CA ALA A 27 -5.18 -26.89 -6.61
C ALA A 27 -5.65 -26.00 -7.78
N ARG A 28 -5.20 -24.74 -7.75
CA ARG A 28 -5.49 -23.73 -8.77
C ARG A 28 -4.91 -24.11 -10.14
N GLN A 29 -3.65 -24.53 -10.21
CA GLN A 29 -3.02 -24.93 -11.47
C GLN A 29 -3.74 -26.11 -12.10
N VAL A 30 -4.11 -27.10 -11.29
CA VAL A 30 -4.88 -28.26 -11.74
C VAL A 30 -6.25 -27.82 -12.26
N ALA A 31 -6.95 -26.95 -11.53
CA ALA A 31 -8.26 -26.43 -11.96
C ALA A 31 -8.18 -25.69 -13.31
N ILE A 32 -7.21 -24.79 -13.48
CA ILE A 32 -7.03 -24.03 -14.73
C ILE A 32 -6.79 -24.98 -15.91
N LEU A 33 -5.87 -25.92 -15.75
CA LEU A 33 -5.53 -26.89 -16.81
C LEU A 33 -6.68 -27.86 -17.10
N ALA A 34 -7.39 -28.31 -16.06
CA ALA A 34 -8.55 -29.19 -16.22
C ALA A 34 -9.69 -28.50 -16.97
N VAL A 35 -10.02 -27.25 -16.61
CA VAL A 35 -11.05 -26.47 -17.32
C VAL A 35 -10.64 -26.24 -18.77
N ALA A 36 -9.39 -25.84 -19.03
CA ALA A 36 -8.91 -25.66 -20.41
C ALA A 36 -8.98 -26.96 -21.22
N GLY A 37 -8.60 -28.09 -20.62
CA GLY A 37 -8.68 -29.42 -21.23
C GLY A 37 -10.11 -29.85 -21.55
N VAL A 38 -11.05 -29.66 -20.62
CA VAL A 38 -12.48 -29.98 -20.81
C VAL A 38 -13.07 -29.12 -21.92
N VAL A 39 -12.79 -27.81 -21.94
CA VAL A 39 -13.27 -26.91 -22.99
C VAL A 39 -12.73 -27.33 -24.36
N LEU A 40 -11.43 -27.59 -24.48
CA LEU A 40 -10.83 -28.06 -25.73
C LEU A 40 -11.41 -29.40 -26.19
N TRP A 41 -11.67 -30.32 -25.25
CA TRP A 41 -12.29 -31.61 -25.55
C TRP A 41 -13.73 -31.46 -26.06
N LEU A 42 -14.55 -30.60 -25.43
CA LEU A 42 -15.91 -30.32 -25.88
C LEU A 42 -15.94 -29.67 -27.26
N VAL A 43 -15.07 -28.68 -27.50
CA VAL A 43 -14.96 -28.03 -28.81
C VAL A 43 -14.52 -29.05 -29.86
N PHE A 44 -13.53 -29.90 -29.55
CA PHE A 44 -13.10 -30.97 -30.46
C PHE A 44 -14.26 -31.92 -30.81
N MET A 45 -15.03 -32.36 -29.82
CA MET A 45 -16.17 -33.25 -30.05
C MET A 45 -17.24 -32.62 -30.94
N ALA A 46 -17.46 -31.31 -30.82
CA ALA A 46 -18.38 -30.57 -31.66
C ALA A 46 -17.85 -30.35 -33.09
N THR A 47 -16.54 -30.11 -33.25
CA THR A 47 -15.94 -29.75 -34.55
C THR A 47 -15.35 -30.92 -35.33
N ARG A 48 -15.10 -32.07 -34.69
CA ARG A 48 -14.53 -33.27 -35.34
C ARG A 48 -15.25 -33.76 -36.61
N PRO A 49 -16.58 -33.59 -36.83
CA PRO A 49 -17.18 -34.01 -38.09
C PRO A 49 -16.82 -33.12 -39.29
N VAL A 50 -16.32 -31.90 -39.05
CA VAL A 50 -16.07 -30.90 -40.11
C VAL A 50 -14.61 -30.47 -40.18
N VAL A 51 -13.89 -30.49 -39.06
CA VAL A 51 -12.52 -29.97 -38.93
C VAL A 51 -11.51 -31.12 -38.86
N PRO A 52 -10.53 -31.18 -39.79
CA PRO A 52 -9.44 -32.14 -39.71
C PRO A 52 -8.60 -31.95 -38.44
N LEU A 53 -8.17 -33.06 -37.83
CA LEU A 53 -7.36 -33.08 -36.61
C LEU A 53 -6.14 -32.12 -36.62
N PRO A 54 -5.30 -32.03 -37.68
CA PRO A 54 -4.14 -31.13 -37.64
C PRO A 54 -4.53 -29.64 -37.58
N VAL A 55 -5.64 -29.25 -38.21
CA VAL A 55 -6.13 -27.86 -38.16
C VAL A 55 -6.62 -27.53 -36.75
N PHE A 56 -7.34 -28.46 -36.12
CA PHE A 56 -7.76 -28.31 -34.73
C PHE A 56 -6.56 -28.20 -33.77
N LEU A 57 -5.54 -29.05 -33.91
CA LEU A 57 -4.34 -29.00 -33.07
C LEU A 57 -3.57 -27.68 -33.24
N GLY A 58 -3.44 -27.19 -34.48
CA GLY A 58 -2.82 -25.89 -34.75
C GLY A 58 -3.55 -24.73 -34.07
N ALA A 59 -4.89 -24.75 -34.09
CA ALA A 59 -5.71 -23.74 -33.41
C ALA A 59 -5.74 -23.91 -31.88
N ALA A 60 -5.61 -25.13 -31.36
CA ALA A 60 -5.58 -25.42 -29.93
C ALA A 60 -4.24 -25.04 -29.28
N ALA A 61 -3.13 -25.11 -30.02
CA ALA A 61 -1.79 -24.79 -29.53
C ALA A 61 -1.68 -23.44 -28.79
N PRO A 62 -2.16 -22.29 -29.31
CA PRO A 62 -2.11 -21.02 -28.58
C PRO A 62 -2.99 -21.03 -27.33
N VAL A 63 -4.13 -21.74 -27.33
CA VAL A 63 -5.01 -21.85 -26.17
C VAL A 63 -4.35 -22.64 -25.05
N VAL A 64 -3.70 -23.75 -25.39
CA VAL A 64 -2.90 -24.54 -24.44
C VAL A 64 -1.73 -23.71 -23.90
N GLY A 65 -1.01 -23.02 -24.78
CA GLY A 65 0.08 -22.11 -24.38
C GLY A 65 -0.38 -21.03 -23.41
N LEU A 66 -1.54 -20.42 -23.65
CA LEU A 66 -2.14 -19.44 -22.75
C LEU A 66 -2.56 -20.06 -21.40
N ALA A 67 -3.17 -21.25 -21.40
CA ALA A 67 -3.56 -21.94 -20.16
C ALA A 67 -2.33 -22.29 -19.30
N VAL A 68 -1.25 -22.76 -19.93
CA VAL A 68 0.04 -23.02 -19.25
C VAL A 68 0.64 -21.70 -18.72
N ALA A 69 0.64 -20.64 -19.53
CA ALA A 69 1.11 -19.33 -19.10
C ALA A 69 0.29 -18.79 -17.90
N LEU A 70 -1.04 -18.93 -17.90
CA LEU A 70 -1.88 -18.52 -16.78
C LEU A 70 -1.65 -19.38 -15.52
N ALA A 71 -1.43 -20.68 -15.68
CA ALA A 71 -1.21 -21.59 -14.56
C ALA A 71 0.16 -21.38 -13.87
N PHE A 72 1.22 -21.14 -14.66
CA PHE A 72 2.60 -21.07 -14.15
C PHE A 72 3.20 -19.66 -14.15
N GLY A 73 2.66 -18.76 -14.95
CA GLY A 73 3.19 -17.42 -15.10
C GLY A 73 2.94 -16.59 -13.84
N ARG A 74 4.01 -15.91 -13.43
CA ARG A 74 3.98 -14.91 -12.36
C ARG A 74 4.67 -13.66 -12.86
N ARG A 75 4.11 -12.51 -12.50
CA ARG A 75 4.70 -11.20 -12.73
C ARG A 75 4.72 -10.46 -11.41
N ASP A 76 5.91 -10.05 -10.98
CA ASP A 76 6.11 -9.27 -9.75
C ASP A 76 5.51 -9.94 -8.48
N GLY A 77 5.51 -11.28 -8.44
CA GLY A 77 4.92 -12.08 -7.35
C GLY A 77 3.42 -12.36 -7.48
N VAL A 78 2.72 -11.71 -8.43
CA VAL A 78 1.30 -11.95 -8.71
C VAL A 78 1.14 -12.98 -9.82
N THR A 79 0.20 -13.91 -9.65
CA THR A 79 -0.10 -14.94 -10.66
C THR A 79 -0.84 -14.33 -11.86
N LEU A 80 -0.56 -14.81 -13.08
CA LEU A 80 -1.10 -14.21 -14.30
C LEU A 80 -2.62 -14.32 -14.41
N ASP A 81 -3.26 -15.33 -13.81
CA ASP A 81 -4.71 -15.43 -13.70
C ASP A 81 -5.33 -14.27 -12.89
N ARG A 82 -4.72 -13.92 -11.74
CA ARG A 82 -5.14 -12.76 -10.93
C ARG A 82 -4.91 -11.46 -11.68
N LEU A 83 -3.79 -11.34 -12.39
CA LEU A 83 -3.50 -10.17 -13.20
C LEU A 83 -4.48 -10.04 -14.38
N ALA A 84 -4.78 -11.14 -15.08
CA ALA A 84 -5.76 -11.16 -16.17
C ALA A 84 -7.17 -10.81 -15.66
N TRP A 85 -7.56 -11.32 -14.48
CA TRP A 85 -8.82 -10.97 -13.85
C TRP A 85 -8.89 -9.50 -13.44
N ALA A 86 -7.82 -8.96 -12.85
CA ALA A 86 -7.72 -7.55 -12.50
C ALA A 86 -7.81 -6.67 -13.77
N ALA A 87 -7.09 -7.04 -14.83
CA ALA A 87 -7.13 -6.34 -16.11
C ALA A 87 -8.52 -6.40 -16.76
N PHE A 88 -9.19 -7.55 -16.70
CA PHE A 88 -10.55 -7.70 -17.19
C PHE A 88 -11.55 -6.85 -16.41
N ARG A 89 -11.46 -6.86 -15.08
CA ARG A 89 -12.27 -5.98 -14.21
C ARG A 89 -12.02 -4.52 -14.53
N GLN A 90 -10.77 -4.12 -14.68
CA GLN A 90 -10.40 -2.75 -15.04
C GLN A 90 -10.91 -2.37 -16.44
N ALA A 91 -10.85 -3.27 -17.41
CA ALA A 91 -11.37 -3.03 -18.75
C ALA A 91 -12.90 -2.84 -18.76
N ARG A 92 -13.60 -3.46 -17.81
CA ARG A 92 -15.04 -3.29 -17.59
C ARG A 92 -15.42 -2.13 -16.66
N GLN A 93 -14.46 -1.48 -16.02
CA GLN A 93 -14.75 -0.35 -15.14
C GLN A 93 -15.09 0.91 -15.94
N PRO A 94 -16.02 1.74 -15.44
CA PRO A 94 -16.33 3.02 -16.06
C PRO A 94 -15.09 3.92 -16.07
N ARG A 95 -14.80 4.51 -17.24
CA ARG A 95 -13.59 5.34 -17.46
C ARG A 95 -13.77 6.79 -17.03
N ARG A 96 -15.00 7.25 -16.86
CA ARG A 96 -15.34 8.61 -16.42
C ARG A 96 -15.90 8.53 -15.02
N LEU A 97 -15.09 8.93 -14.04
CA LEU A 97 -15.44 8.92 -12.63
C LEU A 97 -15.52 10.36 -12.12
N VAL A 98 -16.57 10.69 -11.37
CA VAL A 98 -16.77 12.04 -10.79
C VAL A 98 -17.08 11.91 -9.31
N THR A 99 -16.57 12.84 -8.50
CA THR A 99 -16.95 12.97 -7.09
C THR A 99 -18.43 13.36 -6.99
N ALA A 100 -19.28 12.38 -6.70
CA ALA A 100 -20.73 12.53 -6.63
C ALA A 100 -21.24 11.78 -5.38
N PRO A 101 -21.12 12.40 -4.19
CA PRO A 101 -21.54 11.76 -2.92
C PRO A 101 -23.04 11.41 -2.94
N ASP A 102 -23.87 12.28 -3.49
CA ASP A 102 -25.32 12.10 -3.62
C ASP A 102 -25.74 11.41 -4.93
N GLY A 103 -24.77 10.91 -5.70
CA GLY A 103 -24.99 10.36 -7.03
C GLY A 103 -24.84 11.39 -8.15
N VAL A 104 -25.00 10.94 -9.38
CA VAL A 104 -24.79 11.76 -10.59
C VAL A 104 -26.14 12.25 -11.07
N THR A 105 -26.36 13.57 -10.95
CA THR A 105 -27.58 14.21 -11.43
C THR A 105 -27.67 14.08 -12.95
N PRO A 106 -28.81 13.62 -13.50
CA PRO A 106 -28.99 13.59 -14.95
C PRO A 106 -28.93 15.01 -15.52
N PRO A 107 -28.40 15.19 -16.74
CA PRO A 107 -28.36 16.49 -17.38
C PRO A 107 -29.80 16.99 -17.60
N PRO A 108 -30.02 18.32 -17.52
CA PRO A 108 -31.33 18.88 -17.74
C PRO A 108 -31.81 18.62 -19.18
N THR A 109 -33.12 18.51 -19.37
CA THR A 109 -33.76 18.06 -20.63
C THR A 109 -33.45 18.95 -21.84
N TRP A 110 -33.09 20.21 -21.62
CA TRP A 110 -32.69 21.15 -22.67
C TRP A 110 -31.21 20.99 -23.11
N ALA A 111 -30.40 20.26 -22.34
CA ALA A 111 -28.95 20.17 -22.53
C ALA A 111 -28.49 18.89 -23.27
N GLY A 112 -29.39 18.06 -23.80
CA GLY A 112 -29.02 16.83 -24.51
C GLY A 112 -29.86 16.55 -25.75
N SER A 113 -29.19 16.39 -26.89
CA SER A 113 -29.78 15.80 -28.10
C SER A 113 -29.77 14.27 -27.99
N ASP A 114 -30.64 13.56 -28.72
CA ASP A 114 -30.70 12.09 -28.72
C ASP A 114 -29.36 11.42 -29.11
N GLN A 115 -28.45 12.16 -29.75
CA GLN A 115 -27.10 11.74 -30.11
C GLN A 115 -26.09 11.84 -28.94
N ASP A 116 -26.36 12.64 -27.92
CA ASP A 116 -25.51 12.78 -26.72
C ASP A 116 -25.73 11.68 -25.67
N LYS A 117 -26.75 10.83 -25.85
CA LYS A 117 -27.00 9.65 -25.00
C LYS A 117 -25.87 8.62 -25.04
N GLU A 118 -25.07 8.60 -26.12
CA GLU A 118 -23.85 7.77 -26.21
C GLU A 118 -22.70 8.31 -25.34
N THR A 119 -22.77 9.57 -24.91
CA THR A 119 -21.88 10.10 -23.89
C THR A 119 -22.37 9.60 -22.53
N ALA A 120 -22.13 8.32 -22.24
CA ALA A 120 -22.50 7.66 -21.00
C ALA A 120 -22.19 8.58 -19.80
N LEU A 121 -23.21 8.81 -18.97
CA LEU A 121 -23.08 9.64 -17.77
C LEU A 121 -21.87 9.17 -16.96
N PRO A 122 -21.09 10.10 -16.39
CA PRO A 122 -19.98 9.71 -15.53
C PRO A 122 -20.51 8.84 -14.39
N SER A 123 -19.73 7.85 -13.97
CA SER A 123 -20.04 7.04 -12.81
C SER A 123 -19.54 7.75 -11.55
N PRO A 124 -20.20 7.60 -10.39
CA PRO A 124 -19.67 8.12 -9.14
C PRO A 124 -18.32 7.46 -8.81
N LEU A 125 -17.35 8.28 -8.40
CA LEU A 125 -16.06 7.86 -7.88
C LEU A 125 -16.25 7.25 -6.48
N ARG A 126 -15.97 5.96 -6.35
CA ARG A 126 -15.94 5.26 -5.06
C ARG A 126 -14.48 5.11 -4.63
N LEU A 127 -14.09 5.84 -3.58
CA LEU A 127 -12.75 5.71 -3.01
C LEU A 127 -12.66 4.44 -2.16
N PRO A 128 -11.49 3.79 -2.09
CA PRO A 128 -11.28 2.63 -1.23
C PRO A 128 -11.50 2.93 0.27
N ALA A 129 -11.15 4.15 0.71
CA ALA A 129 -11.46 4.63 2.05
C ALA A 129 -12.83 5.33 2.04
N GLN A 130 -13.78 4.82 2.82
CA GLN A 130 -15.14 5.35 2.93
C GLN A 130 -15.27 6.39 4.04
N ALA A 131 -14.63 6.13 5.19
CA ALA A 131 -14.62 7.03 6.33
C ALA A 131 -13.28 6.97 7.08
N ILE A 132 -12.97 8.04 7.82
CA ILE A 132 -11.80 8.12 8.70
C ILE A 132 -12.31 8.59 10.06
N ALA A 133 -12.17 7.73 11.08
CA ALA A 133 -12.53 8.04 12.45
C ALA A 133 -11.50 8.97 13.10
N ALA A 134 -11.89 9.65 14.19
CA ALA A 134 -11.02 10.61 14.89
C ALA A 134 -9.74 9.95 15.47
N ASN A 135 -9.84 8.67 15.86
CA ASN A 135 -8.71 7.86 16.33
C ASN A 135 -7.78 7.38 15.20
N GLY A 136 -8.08 7.70 13.93
CA GLY A 136 -7.27 7.30 12.77
C GLY A 136 -7.66 5.97 12.12
N THR A 137 -8.69 5.29 12.61
CA THR A 137 -9.21 4.10 11.93
C THR A 137 -9.81 4.47 10.57
N ILE A 138 -9.41 3.75 9.52
CA ILE A 138 -9.88 3.90 8.15
C ILE A 138 -10.89 2.79 7.86
N ASP A 139 -12.10 3.17 7.47
CA ASP A 139 -13.11 2.25 6.98
C ASP A 139 -12.90 1.97 5.49
N LEU A 140 -12.70 0.70 5.15
CA LEU A 140 -12.56 0.19 3.79
C LEU A 140 -13.87 -0.46 3.28
N GLY A 141 -14.96 -0.34 4.04
CA GLY A 141 -16.25 -0.95 3.76
C GLY A 141 -16.22 -2.47 3.83
N GLY A 142 -16.58 -3.14 2.74
CA GLY A 142 -16.58 -4.61 2.66
C GLY A 142 -15.18 -5.24 2.82
N ASP A 143 -14.13 -4.44 2.69
CA ASP A 143 -12.75 -4.86 2.87
C ASP A 143 -12.28 -4.81 4.34
N GLY A 144 -13.07 -4.24 5.25
CA GLY A 144 -12.78 -4.17 6.69
C GLY A 144 -12.21 -2.83 7.13
N MET A 145 -11.39 -2.86 8.18
CA MET A 145 -10.85 -1.67 8.82
C MET A 145 -9.33 -1.65 8.77
N ALA A 146 -8.74 -0.47 8.67
CA ALA A 146 -7.29 -0.29 8.70
C ALA A 146 -6.85 0.77 9.71
N SER A 147 -5.63 0.59 10.23
CA SER A 147 -4.92 1.58 11.05
C SER A 147 -3.55 1.83 10.46
N VAL A 148 -3.11 3.09 10.49
CA VAL A 148 -1.81 3.51 9.96
C VAL A 148 -0.93 3.97 11.10
N LEU A 149 0.28 3.42 11.17
CA LEU A 149 1.29 3.79 12.13
C LEU A 149 2.47 4.43 11.40
N ALA A 150 2.98 5.52 11.94
CA ALA A 150 4.29 6.06 11.56
C ALA A 150 5.37 5.39 12.40
N CYS A 151 6.35 4.79 11.73
CA CYS A 151 7.42 4.02 12.34
C CYS A 151 8.77 4.70 12.10
N SER A 152 9.62 4.64 13.12
CA SER A 152 11.05 4.85 12.96
C SER A 152 11.70 3.62 12.33
N THR A 153 13.00 3.74 12.10
CA THR A 153 13.91 2.74 11.58
C THR A 153 14.98 2.46 12.62
N VAL A 154 15.59 1.28 12.54
CA VAL A 154 16.70 0.88 13.41
C VAL A 154 17.85 0.42 12.54
N SER A 155 19.06 0.90 12.85
CA SER A 155 20.27 0.48 12.14
C SER A 155 20.86 -0.77 12.78
N LEU A 156 20.50 -1.94 12.25
CA LEU A 156 21.06 -3.23 12.68
C LEU A 156 22.59 -3.29 12.48
N ALA A 157 23.11 -2.66 11.42
CA ALA A 157 24.54 -2.69 11.11
C ALA A 157 25.43 -2.01 12.17
N LEU A 158 24.85 -1.15 13.00
CA LEU A 158 25.56 -0.47 14.08
C LEU A 158 25.36 -1.16 15.44
N ALA A 159 24.45 -2.14 15.52
CA ALA A 159 24.17 -2.89 16.73
C ALA A 159 25.16 -4.04 16.90
N THR A 160 25.53 -4.32 18.15
CA THR A 160 26.32 -5.50 18.53
C THR A 160 25.54 -6.79 18.24
N ASP A 161 26.22 -7.94 18.13
CA ASP A 161 25.57 -9.23 17.85
C ASP A 161 24.43 -9.55 18.86
N ALA A 162 24.64 -9.25 20.15
CA ALA A 162 23.63 -9.45 21.19
C ALA A 162 22.42 -8.51 21.03
N GLU A 163 22.66 -7.25 20.67
CA GLU A 163 21.59 -6.29 20.37
C GLU A 163 20.82 -6.70 19.11
N GLN A 164 21.50 -7.17 18.07
CA GLN A 164 20.84 -7.67 16.86
C GLN A 164 19.94 -8.87 17.17
N GLU A 165 20.40 -9.84 17.98
CA GLU A 165 19.56 -10.98 18.39
C GLU A 165 18.35 -10.52 19.19
N ALA A 166 18.51 -9.55 20.10
CA ALA A 166 17.40 -8.99 20.87
C ALA A 166 16.37 -8.26 19.98
N LEU A 167 16.83 -7.41 19.06
CA LEU A 167 15.97 -6.68 18.13
C LEU A 167 15.21 -7.62 17.19
N VAL A 168 15.90 -8.63 16.64
CA VAL A 168 15.28 -9.66 15.77
C VAL A 168 14.27 -10.49 16.55
N THR A 169 14.57 -10.82 17.81
CA THR A 169 13.63 -11.56 18.67
C THR A 169 12.38 -10.73 18.97
N GLY A 170 12.53 -9.45 19.33
CA GLY A 170 11.40 -8.54 19.55
C GLY A 170 10.54 -8.38 18.30
N PHE A 171 11.17 -8.23 17.13
CA PHE A 171 10.45 -8.16 15.85
C PHE A 171 9.71 -9.48 15.54
N GLY A 172 10.31 -10.63 15.85
CA GLY A 172 9.66 -11.93 15.73
C GLY A 172 8.43 -12.09 16.63
N VAL A 173 8.48 -11.54 17.85
CA VAL A 173 7.30 -11.49 18.75
C VAL A 173 6.17 -10.68 18.10
N TRP A 174 6.48 -9.50 17.57
CA TRP A 174 5.50 -8.69 16.84
C TRP A 174 4.93 -9.43 15.63
N LEU A 175 5.75 -10.10 14.82
CA LEU A 175 5.23 -10.88 13.68
C LEU A 175 4.24 -11.97 14.10
N ASN A 176 4.43 -12.58 15.27
CA ASN A 176 3.50 -13.57 15.80
C ASN A 176 2.15 -12.97 16.23
N THR A 177 2.09 -11.66 16.54
CA THR A 177 0.82 -11.00 16.88
C THR A 177 -0.05 -10.70 15.65
N LEU A 178 0.54 -10.76 14.44
CA LEU A 178 -0.15 -10.51 13.17
C LEU A 178 -0.91 -11.71 12.60
N ALA A 179 -0.93 -12.86 13.28
CA ALA A 179 -1.38 -14.15 12.73
C ALA A 179 -2.82 -14.21 12.16
N GLY A 180 -3.65 -13.17 12.33
CA GLY A 180 -4.99 -13.07 11.74
C GLY A 180 -5.23 -11.86 10.82
N GLY A 181 -4.27 -10.93 10.70
CA GLY A 181 -4.45 -9.65 10.01
C GLY A 181 -3.39 -9.41 8.94
N ALA A 182 -3.70 -8.57 7.95
CA ALA A 182 -2.72 -8.19 6.94
C ALA A 182 -1.93 -6.97 7.41
N ALA A 183 -0.60 -7.10 7.50
CA ALA A 183 0.30 -5.97 7.73
C ALA A 183 1.03 -5.59 6.44
N GLN A 184 1.10 -4.30 6.15
CA GLN A 184 1.83 -3.77 5.02
C GLN A 184 2.85 -2.74 5.51
N VAL A 185 4.11 -2.94 5.15
CA VAL A 185 5.17 -1.95 5.35
C VAL A 185 5.30 -1.12 4.08
N LEU A 186 5.01 0.17 4.19
CA LEU A 186 5.16 1.14 3.12
C LEU A 186 6.33 2.07 3.44
N VAL A 187 7.38 2.00 2.64
CA VAL A 187 8.50 2.95 2.69
C VAL A 187 8.33 3.92 1.54
N ARG A 188 8.11 5.20 1.85
CA ARG A 188 8.02 6.27 0.85
C ARG A 188 9.08 7.32 1.08
N THR A 189 9.40 8.03 0.00
CA THR A 189 10.26 9.21 0.05
C THR A 189 9.40 10.42 -0.26
N GLU A 190 9.42 11.43 0.61
CA GLU A 190 8.60 12.64 0.52
C GLU A 190 9.49 13.87 0.37
N GLN A 191 9.03 14.88 -0.38
CA GLN A 191 9.70 16.17 -0.45
C GLN A 191 9.43 16.97 0.83
N VAL A 192 10.49 17.47 1.45
CA VAL A 192 10.38 18.31 2.64
C VAL A 192 10.33 19.77 2.23
N SER A 193 9.20 20.43 2.47
CA SER A 193 9.09 21.87 2.34
C SER A 193 9.58 22.55 3.63
N LEU A 194 10.60 23.42 3.52
CA LEU A 194 11.04 24.26 4.64
C LEU A 194 10.15 25.50 4.83
N THR A 195 9.26 25.79 3.88
CA THR A 195 8.41 26.99 3.86
C THR A 195 7.63 27.19 5.18
N PRO A 196 6.99 26.16 5.76
CA PRO A 196 6.28 26.34 7.04
C PRO A 196 7.22 26.65 8.21
N LEU A 197 8.41 26.04 8.23
CA LEU A 197 9.41 26.31 9.27
C LEU A 197 9.94 27.74 9.15
N ILE A 198 10.29 28.17 7.94
CA ILE A 198 10.73 29.52 7.62
C ILE A 198 9.69 30.54 8.08
N GLY A 199 8.42 30.36 7.70
CA GLY A 199 7.33 31.25 8.11
C GLY A 199 7.14 31.31 9.63
N ARG A 200 7.27 30.18 10.35
CA ARG A 200 7.21 30.18 11.83
C ARG A 200 8.36 30.97 12.46
N VAL A 201 9.58 30.80 11.96
CA VAL A 201 10.74 31.53 12.48
C VAL A 201 10.63 33.02 12.16
N GLU A 202 10.16 33.39 10.96
CA GLU A 202 9.94 34.80 10.59
C GLU A 202 8.86 35.46 11.44
N ALA A 203 7.75 34.78 11.68
CA ALA A 203 6.67 35.28 12.52
C ALA A 203 7.12 35.46 13.99
N ALA A 204 8.00 34.59 14.48
CA ALA A 204 8.55 34.67 15.84
C ALA A 204 9.77 35.60 15.98
N ALA A 205 10.42 35.96 14.87
CA ALA A 205 11.64 36.78 14.91
C ALA A 205 11.34 38.21 15.37
N GLY A 206 10.20 38.77 14.95
CA GLY A 206 9.75 40.09 15.39
C GLY A 206 9.31 40.06 16.86
N GLY A 207 10.05 40.73 17.73
CA GLY A 207 9.75 40.78 19.17
C GLY A 207 10.64 39.90 20.04
N LEU A 208 11.73 39.35 19.49
CA LEU A 208 12.75 38.69 20.32
C LEU A 208 13.40 39.70 21.29
N PRO A 209 13.80 39.28 22.51
CA PRO A 209 14.26 40.19 23.56
C PRO A 209 15.53 40.99 23.22
N HIS A 210 16.31 40.53 22.24
CA HIS A 210 17.61 41.10 21.90
C HIS A 210 17.75 41.20 20.37
N LEU A 211 18.19 42.36 19.87
CA LEU A 211 18.35 42.63 18.43
C LEU A 211 19.26 41.60 17.72
N ALA A 212 20.37 41.20 18.37
CA ALA A 212 21.22 40.12 17.87
C ALA A 212 20.49 38.78 17.63
N LEU A 213 19.50 38.42 18.46
CA LEU A 213 18.71 37.19 18.26
C LEU A 213 17.74 37.33 17.09
N GLU A 214 17.13 38.52 16.95
CA GLU A 214 16.29 38.85 15.80
C GLU A 214 17.08 38.80 14.49
N GLN A 215 18.29 39.34 14.48
CA GLN A 215 19.20 39.27 13.33
C GLN A 215 19.60 37.82 13.02
N ALA A 216 19.99 37.04 14.04
CA ALA A 216 20.35 35.63 13.86
C ALA A 216 19.17 34.79 13.32
N ALA A 217 17.93 35.06 13.77
CA ALA A 217 16.73 34.40 13.25
C ALA A 217 16.50 34.71 11.76
N ARG A 218 16.69 35.97 11.34
CA ARG A 218 16.61 36.39 9.93
C ARG A 218 17.70 35.75 9.08
N GLU A 219 18.95 35.73 9.57
CA GLU A 219 20.06 35.07 8.87
C GLU A 219 19.79 33.56 8.71
N HIS A 220 19.28 32.91 9.75
CA HIS A 220 18.90 31.49 9.69
C HIS A 220 17.82 31.22 8.65
N THR A 221 16.76 32.04 8.60
CA THR A 221 15.71 31.90 7.57
C THR A 221 16.26 32.14 6.16
N GLY A 222 17.18 33.09 6.00
CA GLY A 222 17.92 33.30 4.75
C GLY A 222 18.69 32.05 4.30
N PHE A 223 19.41 31.41 5.22
CA PHE A 223 20.10 30.14 4.97
C PHE A 223 19.13 29.00 4.60
N LEU A 224 18.01 28.86 5.33
CA LEU A 224 17.01 27.83 5.03
C LEU A 224 16.36 28.03 3.65
N ARG A 225 16.10 29.28 3.23
CA ARG A 225 15.63 29.60 1.88
C ARG A 225 16.67 29.23 0.81
N GLN A 226 17.94 29.56 1.05
CA GLN A 226 19.02 29.19 0.14
C GLN A 226 19.14 27.66 0.01
N MET A 227 19.07 26.92 1.12
CA MET A 227 19.05 25.46 1.13
C MET A 227 17.88 24.90 0.33
N ALA A 228 16.67 25.42 0.55
CA ALA A 228 15.47 24.98 -0.19
C ALA A 228 15.56 25.28 -1.69
N ALA A 229 16.25 26.36 -2.09
CA ALA A 229 16.46 26.70 -3.49
C ALA A 229 17.51 25.81 -4.18
N SER A 230 18.59 25.45 -3.46
CA SER A 230 19.73 24.71 -4.04
C SER A 230 19.64 23.20 -3.93
N THR A 231 18.83 22.69 -3.02
CA THR A 231 18.84 21.28 -2.62
C THR A 231 17.44 20.70 -2.62
N ASP A 232 17.30 19.53 -3.25
CA ASP A 232 16.13 18.69 -3.16
C ASP A 232 16.19 17.94 -1.82
N LEU A 233 15.43 18.43 -0.84
CA LEU A 233 15.34 17.86 0.49
C LEU A 233 14.26 16.80 0.51
N ARG A 234 14.67 15.55 0.71
CA ARG A 234 13.75 14.43 0.85
C ARG A 234 13.86 13.81 2.23
N THR A 235 12.75 13.30 2.74
CA THR A 235 12.72 12.47 3.94
C THR A 235 12.16 11.10 3.60
N ARG A 236 12.66 10.07 4.28
CA ARG A 236 12.03 8.74 4.25
C ARG A 236 10.97 8.68 5.34
N GLN A 237 9.76 8.30 4.94
CA GLN A 237 8.68 7.98 5.85
C GLN A 237 8.42 6.48 5.77
N VAL A 238 8.45 5.81 6.93
CA VAL A 238 8.09 4.40 7.05
C VAL A 238 6.72 4.34 7.71
N LEU A 239 5.77 3.77 6.99
CA LEU A 239 4.40 3.57 7.43
C LEU A 239 4.12 2.08 7.56
N LEU A 240 3.45 1.72 8.63
CA LEU A 240 2.94 0.37 8.85
C LEU A 240 1.41 0.44 8.81
N ILE A 241 0.81 -0.22 7.83
CA ILE A 241 -0.63 -0.34 7.70
C ILE A 241 -1.06 -1.70 8.24
N LEU A 242 -1.94 -1.71 9.22
CA LEU A 242 -2.55 -2.90 9.80
C LEU A 242 -3.99 -2.97 9.33
N ARG A 243 -4.40 -4.10 8.76
CA ARG A 243 -5.76 -4.32 8.25
C ARG A 243 -6.41 -5.52 8.93
N GLU A 244 -7.61 -5.29 9.42
CA GLU A 244 -8.52 -6.29 9.96
C GLU A 244 -9.66 -6.52 8.94
N PRO A 245 -9.77 -7.71 8.32
CA PRO A 245 -10.86 -8.01 7.41
C PRO A 245 -12.20 -8.07 8.15
N ARG A 246 -13.27 -7.63 7.49
CA ARG A 246 -14.65 -7.75 7.97
C ARG A 246 -15.30 -8.97 7.33
N HIS A 247 -15.75 -9.90 8.16
CA HIS A 247 -16.49 -11.08 7.71
C HIS A 247 -17.99 -10.78 7.67
N ALA A 248 -18.73 -11.54 6.86
CA ALA A 248 -20.17 -11.38 6.75
C ALA A 248 -20.85 -11.58 8.11
N GLY A 249 -21.66 -10.60 8.52
CA GLY A 249 -22.37 -10.60 9.80
C GLY A 249 -21.56 -10.05 10.98
N GLU A 250 -20.32 -9.57 10.78
CA GLU A 250 -19.58 -8.86 11.82
C GLU A 250 -20.02 -7.39 11.92
N ASP A 251 -20.16 -6.95 13.18
CA ASP A 251 -20.43 -5.56 13.52
C ASP A 251 -19.19 -4.68 13.27
N GLU A 252 -19.43 -3.55 12.61
CA GLU A 252 -18.39 -2.59 12.24
C GLU A 252 -17.56 -2.11 13.43
N ALA A 253 -18.26 -1.79 14.54
CA ALA A 253 -17.63 -1.34 15.77
C ALA A 253 -16.67 -2.39 16.35
N SER A 254 -17.01 -3.68 16.25
CA SER A 254 -16.14 -4.76 16.74
C SER A 254 -14.83 -4.84 15.95
N VAL A 255 -14.91 -4.72 14.62
CA VAL A 255 -13.74 -4.72 13.74
C VAL A 255 -12.88 -3.46 13.99
N ALA A 256 -13.51 -2.30 14.16
CA ALA A 256 -12.83 -1.05 14.49
C ALA A 256 -12.09 -1.13 15.85
N ASP A 257 -12.71 -1.76 16.84
CA ASP A 257 -12.09 -2.00 18.15
C ASP A 257 -10.91 -2.97 18.05
N ARG A 258 -11.02 -4.03 17.24
CA ARG A 258 -9.90 -4.97 17.00
C ARG A 258 -8.71 -4.26 16.37
N VAL A 259 -8.91 -3.49 15.29
CA VAL A 259 -7.79 -2.82 14.61
C VAL A 259 -7.16 -1.74 15.49
N THR A 260 -7.96 -1.09 16.35
CA THR A 260 -7.46 -0.12 17.33
C THR A 260 -6.56 -0.80 18.37
N ARG A 261 -7.01 -1.92 18.95
CA ARG A 261 -6.21 -2.71 19.89
C ARG A 261 -4.94 -3.25 19.24
N LEU A 262 -5.03 -3.75 18.01
CA LEU A 262 -3.89 -4.26 17.25
C LEU A 262 -2.84 -3.15 17.02
N GLY A 263 -3.28 -1.94 16.67
CA GLY A 263 -2.39 -0.78 16.54
C GLY A 263 -1.67 -0.44 17.84
N GLN A 264 -2.40 -0.41 18.97
CA GLN A 264 -1.79 -0.13 20.29
C GLN A 264 -0.82 -1.23 20.75
N ALA A 265 -1.18 -2.50 20.52
CA ALA A 265 -0.30 -3.64 20.80
C ALA A 265 0.98 -3.54 19.95
N THR A 266 0.84 -3.25 18.66
CA THR A 266 1.96 -3.06 17.73
C THR A 266 2.92 -1.95 18.18
N VAL A 267 2.42 -0.83 18.70
CA VAL A 267 3.27 0.24 19.27
C VAL A 267 4.13 -0.28 20.43
N THR A 268 3.57 -1.16 21.25
CA THR A 268 4.26 -1.73 22.41
C THR A 268 5.29 -2.78 21.97
N ASP A 269 4.89 -3.68 21.07
CA ASP A 269 5.76 -4.77 20.57
C ASP A 269 6.94 -4.23 19.77
N LEU A 270 6.70 -3.25 18.88
CA LEU A 270 7.76 -2.65 18.07
C LEU A 270 8.75 -1.84 18.91
N ARG A 271 8.30 -1.24 20.02
CA ARG A 271 9.21 -0.57 20.97
C ARG A 271 10.22 -1.55 21.56
N ALA A 272 9.81 -2.79 21.85
CA ALA A 272 10.74 -3.84 22.29
C ALA A 272 11.73 -4.25 21.18
N ALA A 273 11.35 -4.08 19.91
CA ALA A 273 12.21 -4.26 18.75
C ALA A 273 13.02 -3.00 18.38
N GLY A 274 13.11 -2.00 19.27
CA GLY A 274 13.85 -0.75 19.06
C GLY A 274 13.20 0.24 18.09
N VAL A 275 12.02 -0.09 17.54
CA VAL A 275 11.28 0.75 16.59
C VAL A 275 10.28 1.61 17.36
N THR A 276 10.37 2.93 17.22
CA THR A 276 9.35 3.83 17.75
C THR A 276 8.21 3.90 16.74
N ALA A 277 7.03 3.43 17.13
CA ALA A 277 5.82 3.53 16.33
C ALA A 277 4.78 4.43 17.00
N THR A 278 4.03 5.17 16.20
CA THR A 278 2.91 6.00 16.66
C THR A 278 1.71 5.77 15.76
N VAL A 279 0.54 5.50 16.36
CA VAL A 279 -0.71 5.42 15.60
C VAL A 279 -1.08 6.82 15.14
N LEU A 280 -1.33 6.98 13.84
CA LEU A 280 -1.75 8.27 13.29
C LEU A 280 -3.21 8.53 13.65
N ASP A 281 -3.52 9.75 14.09
CA ASP A 281 -4.90 10.16 14.34
C ASP A 281 -5.65 10.46 13.03
N GLY A 282 -6.96 10.73 13.13
CA GLY A 282 -7.79 10.98 11.96
C GLY A 282 -7.37 12.21 11.15
N ALA A 283 -6.74 13.21 11.77
CA ALA A 283 -6.25 14.38 11.07
C ALA A 283 -4.97 14.07 10.28
N ALA A 284 -4.04 13.36 10.90
CA ALA A 284 -2.80 12.90 10.30
C ALA A 284 -3.05 11.92 9.14
N VAL A 285 -3.99 10.99 9.30
CA VAL A 285 -4.39 10.06 8.22
C VAL A 285 -5.02 10.80 7.05
N ARG A 286 -5.90 11.78 7.30
CA ARG A 286 -6.50 12.60 6.25
C ARG A 286 -5.44 13.39 5.48
N GLN A 287 -4.49 14.00 6.20
CA GLN A 287 -3.39 14.72 5.59
C GLN A 287 -2.51 13.77 4.77
N LEU A 288 -2.14 12.61 5.32
CA LEU A 288 -1.38 11.58 4.62
C LEU A 288 -2.04 11.17 3.30
N LEU A 289 -3.36 10.93 3.30
CA LEU A 289 -4.10 10.55 2.08
C LEU A 289 -4.18 11.72 1.09
N ALA A 290 -4.34 12.96 1.56
CA ALA A 290 -4.27 14.14 0.71
C ALA A 290 -2.90 14.29 0.03
N ASP A 291 -1.80 14.11 0.78
CA ASP A 291 -0.43 14.17 0.28
C ASP A 291 -0.10 13.03 -0.70
N VAL A 292 -0.85 11.92 -0.67
CA VAL A 292 -0.75 10.85 -1.69
C VAL A 292 -1.49 11.22 -2.97
N CYS A 293 -2.63 11.90 -2.85
CA CYS A 293 -3.44 12.32 -3.99
C CYS A 293 -2.86 13.54 -4.71
N ASP A 294 -2.16 14.44 -4.00
CA ASP A 294 -1.42 15.56 -4.58
C ASP A 294 0.07 15.49 -4.16
N PRO A 295 0.91 14.78 -4.92
CA PRO A 295 2.32 14.61 -4.59
C PRO A 295 3.15 15.88 -4.81
N TYR A 296 2.56 16.96 -5.34
CA TYR A 296 3.26 18.21 -5.65
C TYR A 296 2.99 19.30 -4.60
N THR A 297 1.87 19.24 -3.88
CA THR A 297 1.67 20.06 -2.68
C THR A 297 2.40 19.45 -1.49
N SER A 298 3.64 19.87 -1.27
CA SER A 298 4.41 19.47 -0.09
C SER A 298 3.94 20.26 1.14
N THR A 299 2.96 19.73 1.86
CA THR A 299 2.73 20.13 3.26
C THR A 299 3.56 19.25 4.16
N THR A 300 4.35 19.85 5.07
CA THR A 300 5.11 19.06 6.04
C THR A 300 4.12 18.30 6.93
N SER A 301 3.93 17.00 6.66
CA SER A 301 3.07 16.16 7.49
C SER A 301 3.67 16.01 8.89
N LYS A 302 2.90 16.36 9.92
CA LYS A 302 3.25 16.05 11.33
C LYS A 302 3.37 14.54 11.60
N ALA A 303 2.92 13.70 10.66
CA ALA A 303 3.04 12.24 10.70
C ALA A 303 4.45 11.71 10.37
N SER A 304 5.44 12.59 10.16
CA SER A 304 6.81 12.17 9.90
C SER A 304 7.59 12.02 11.21
N THR A 305 7.74 10.79 11.70
CA THR A 305 8.96 10.44 12.46
C THR A 305 10.10 10.44 11.45
N THR A 306 10.75 11.60 11.30
CA THR A 306 11.78 11.83 10.29
C THR A 306 13.03 11.05 10.66
N ASP A 307 13.28 9.95 9.96
CA ASP A 307 14.35 9.02 10.34
C ASP A 307 15.58 9.06 9.43
N ALA A 308 15.46 9.62 8.23
CA ALA A 308 16.60 9.85 7.35
C ALA A 308 16.35 10.98 6.35
N VAL A 309 17.15 12.05 6.43
CA VAL A 309 17.18 13.12 5.44
C VAL A 309 18.03 12.67 4.25
N VAL A 310 17.41 12.54 3.08
CA VAL A 310 18.07 12.27 1.81
C VAL A 310 18.17 13.60 1.06
N THR A 311 19.36 14.19 1.04
CA THR A 311 19.59 15.43 0.29
C THR A 311 20.18 15.10 -1.09
N LYS A 312 19.65 15.72 -2.14
CA LYS A 312 20.26 15.69 -3.47
C LYS A 312 20.41 17.11 -3.97
N ARG A 313 21.60 17.48 -4.46
CA ARG A 313 21.80 18.80 -5.08
C ARG A 313 20.96 18.88 -6.35
N ARG A 314 20.20 19.97 -6.51
CA ARG A 314 19.38 20.18 -7.71
C ARG A 314 20.32 20.49 -8.88
N THR A 315 20.46 19.56 -9.82
CA THR A 315 21.17 19.81 -11.09
C THR A 315 20.23 20.60 -11.99
N GLY A 316 20.68 21.79 -12.41
CA GLY A 316 19.96 22.66 -13.35
C GLY A 316 19.89 22.09 -14.76
#